data_AF-A0A7V5H587-F1
#
_entry.id   AF-A0A7V5H587-F1
#
_cell.length_a   1.000
_cell.length_b   1.000
_cell.length_c   1.000
_cell.angle_alpha   90.00
_cell.angle_beta   90.00
_cell.angle_gamma   90.00
#
_symmetry.space_group_name_H-M   'P 1'
#
loop_
_entity.id
_entity.type
_entity.pdbx_description
1 polymer ?
#
loop_
_entity_poly.entity_id
_entity_poly.type
_entity_poly.pdbx_seq_one_letter_code
_entity_poly.pdbx_strand_id
1 'polypeptide(L)'
;MEKRVKFSIWYYLLIVLLILFFDLLFFSGPKVQEISYKQFRDYLSEGKIESVVLTKDKIYGLLKSNDSTKVVKNGEFKPALKHTPWHLNLEKYAKEYEKQVKRQFIVIRVEDKNLIQDLQAAGVDYRGKLTSDWFTNFLLNWIIPFGILFLIWGYAFSKMGKGPGVLNIGKSRAKIYEFDPEKRVTFKDVAGIDEAVEEV
;
A
#
# COMPACT_ATOMS: atom_id res chain seq x y z
N MET A 1 -12.03 -23.50 31.95
CA MET A 1 -10.84 -23.79 31.11
C MET A 1 -10.61 -22.58 30.21
N GLU A 2 -9.62 -21.74 30.52
CA GLU A 2 -9.35 -20.54 29.70
C GLU A 2 -8.46 -20.89 28.51
N LYS A 3 -8.97 -20.70 27.29
CA LYS A 3 -8.21 -20.91 26.04
C LYS A 3 -7.20 -19.78 25.88
N ARG A 4 -5.91 -20.09 26.05
CA ARG A 4 -4.82 -19.17 25.69
C ARG A 4 -4.67 -19.16 24.17
N VAL A 5 -4.93 -18.01 23.55
CA VAL A 5 -4.69 -17.83 22.12
C VAL A 5 -3.18 -17.75 21.92
N LYS A 6 -2.56 -18.84 21.45
CA LYS A 6 -1.15 -18.84 21.06
C LYS A 6 -1.05 -18.25 19.66
N PHE A 7 -0.64 -17.00 19.54
CA PHE A 7 -0.35 -16.40 18.25
C PHE A 7 0.90 -17.06 17.68
N SER A 8 0.73 -17.89 16.65
CA SER A 8 1.85 -18.48 15.93
C SER A 8 2.57 -17.39 15.13
N ILE A 9 3.90 -17.41 15.14
CA ILE A 9 4.77 -16.48 14.39
C ILE A 9 4.38 -16.39 12.91
N TRP A 10 3.80 -17.47 12.37
CA TRP A 10 3.24 -17.54 11.01
C TRP A 10 2.22 -16.45 10.67
N TYR A 11 1.44 -15.96 11.64
CA TYR A 11 0.48 -14.88 11.39
C TYR A 11 1.18 -13.57 11.03
N TYR A 12 2.26 -13.23 11.74
CA TYR A 12 3.06 -12.04 11.46
C TYR A 12 3.78 -12.15 10.12
N LEU A 13 4.29 -13.35 9.80
CA LEU A 13 4.94 -13.61 8.51
C LEU A 13 3.95 -13.43 7.35
N LEU A 14 2.72 -13.92 7.50
CA LEU A 14 1.65 -13.73 6.52
C LEU A 14 1.25 -12.26 6.35
N ILE A 15 1.18 -11.48 7.44
CA ILE A 15 0.93 -10.03 7.36
C ILE A 15 2.04 -9.30 6.62
N VAL A 16 3.31 -9.59 6.95
CA VAL A 16 4.44 -8.96 6.25
C VAL A 16 4.42 -9.30 4.78
N LEU A 17 4.13 -10.56 4.42
CA LEU A 17 4.02 -10.99 3.03
C LEU A 17 2.86 -10.29 2.31
N LEU A 18 1.71 -10.10 2.98
CA LEU A 18 0.58 -9.35 2.44
C LEU A 18 0.92 -7.88 2.21
N ILE A 19 1.63 -7.24 3.15
CA ILE A 19 2.08 -5.85 3.03
C ILE A 19 3.05 -5.71 1.87
N LEU A 20 4.02 -6.61 1.72
CA LEU A 20 4.95 -6.63 0.58
C LEU A 20 4.25 -6.87 -0.75
N PHE A 21 3.27 -7.78 -0.79
CA PHE A 21 2.47 -8.04 -1.99
C PHE A 21 1.61 -6.84 -2.38
N PHE A 22 1.04 -6.15 -1.39
CA PHE A 22 0.31 -4.91 -1.61
C PHE A 22 1.23 -3.80 -2.11
N ASP A 23 2.41 -3.64 -1.51
CA ASP A 23 3.43 -2.69 -1.96
C ASP A 23 3.79 -2.93 -3.44
N LEU A 24 3.99 -4.20 -3.82
CA LEU A 24 4.25 -4.59 -5.21
C LEU A 24 3.12 -4.20 -6.18
N LEU A 25 1.86 -4.36 -5.76
CA LEU A 25 0.70 -4.04 -6.61
C LEU A 25 0.48 -2.52 -6.77
N PHE A 26 0.71 -1.73 -5.73
CA PHE A 26 0.35 -0.31 -5.71
C PHE A 26 1.50 0.61 -6.13
N PHE A 27 2.75 0.23 -5.88
CA PHE A 27 3.92 1.05 -6.25
C PHE A 27 4.52 0.73 -7.63
N SER A 28 4.02 -0.31 -8.32
CA SER A 28 4.42 -0.65 -9.71
C SER A 28 3.75 0.22 -10.79
N GLY A 29 3.49 1.50 -10.48
CA GLY A 29 2.98 2.46 -11.47
C GLY A 29 4.03 2.77 -12.56
N PRO A 30 3.60 3.12 -13.79
CA PRO A 30 4.52 3.52 -14.85
C PRO A 30 5.32 4.75 -14.42
N LYS A 31 6.65 4.63 -14.42
CA LYS A 31 7.57 5.74 -14.17
C LYS A 31 7.55 6.65 -15.39
N VAL A 32 6.91 7.80 -15.28
CA VAL A 32 6.96 8.84 -16.31
C VAL A 32 8.42 9.29 -16.48
N GLN A 33 8.87 9.46 -17.73
CA GLN A 33 10.27 9.82 -17.99
C GLN A 33 10.54 11.26 -17.52
N GLU A 34 11.54 11.40 -16.67
CA GLU A 34 12.07 12.70 -16.26
C GLU A 34 13.10 13.15 -17.30
N ILE A 35 12.86 14.30 -17.92
CA ILE A 35 13.80 14.90 -18.88
C ILE A 35 14.38 16.19 -18.30
N SER A 36 15.62 16.51 -18.68
CA SER A 36 16.27 17.73 -18.22
C SER A 36 15.62 18.97 -18.80
N TYR A 37 15.74 20.10 -18.08
CA TYR A 37 15.22 21.38 -18.55
C TYR A 37 15.80 21.80 -19.92
N LYS A 38 17.08 21.50 -20.18
CA LYS A 38 17.71 21.75 -21.48
C LYS A 38 17.03 20.96 -22.60
N GLN A 39 16.83 19.66 -22.41
CA GLN A 39 16.15 18.80 -23.39
C GLN A 39 14.72 19.28 -23.66
N PHE A 40 14.03 19.79 -22.64
CA PHE A 40 12.73 20.42 -22.81
C PHE A 40 12.78 21.66 -23.71
N ARG A 41 13.76 22.55 -23.52
CA ARG A 41 13.97 23.73 -24.38
C ARG A 41 14.27 23.31 -25.82
N ASP A 42 15.11 22.28 -26.00
CA ASP A 42 15.41 21.72 -27.32
C ASP A 42 14.12 21.22 -28.00
N TYR A 43 13.28 20.44 -27.30
CA TYR A 43 11.99 19.96 -27.85
C TYR A 43 10.98 21.06 -28.12
N LEU A 44 10.99 22.14 -27.33
CA LEU A 44 10.16 23.31 -27.56
C LEU A 44 10.59 24.00 -28.86
N SER A 45 11.90 24.18 -29.07
CA SER A 45 12.44 24.79 -30.28
C SER A 45 12.20 23.96 -31.55
N GLU A 46 12.19 22.63 -31.40
CA GLU A 46 11.90 21.69 -32.49
C GLU A 46 10.39 21.53 -32.77
N GLY A 47 9.51 22.15 -31.98
CA GLY A 47 8.05 22.04 -32.14
C GLY A 47 7.51 20.63 -31.87
N LYS A 48 8.20 19.84 -31.05
CA LYS A 48 7.82 18.46 -30.69
C LYS A 48 6.84 18.37 -29.53
N ILE A 49 6.50 19.50 -28.91
CA ILE A 49 5.62 19.57 -27.75
C ILE A 49 4.19 19.91 -28.20
N GLU A 50 3.20 19.16 -27.74
CA GLU A 50 1.78 19.36 -28.05
C GLU A 50 1.10 20.24 -26.99
N SER A 51 1.26 19.91 -25.72
CA SER A 51 0.71 20.69 -24.62
C SER A 51 1.54 20.58 -23.35
N VAL A 52 1.45 21.61 -22.52
CA VAL A 52 2.23 21.74 -21.28
C VAL A 52 1.31 22.15 -20.12
N VAL A 53 1.44 21.48 -18.98
CA VAL A 53 0.80 21.87 -17.73
C VAL A 53 1.88 22.34 -16.75
N LEU A 54 1.78 23.61 -16.38
CA LEU A 54 2.69 24.28 -15.46
C LEU A 54 2.16 24.13 -14.03
N THR A 55 2.92 23.42 -13.19
CA THR A 55 2.73 23.34 -11.75
C THR A 55 3.77 24.22 -11.04
N LYS A 56 3.71 24.31 -9.71
CA LYS A 56 4.67 25.07 -8.89
C LYS A 56 6.10 24.53 -9.00
N ASP A 57 6.27 23.22 -8.96
CA ASP A 57 7.54 22.51 -8.88
C ASP A 57 7.91 21.78 -10.18
N LYS A 58 6.89 21.35 -10.95
CA LYS A 58 7.06 20.51 -12.13
C LYS A 58 6.31 21.05 -13.33
N ILE A 59 6.79 20.66 -14.50
CA ILE A 59 6.17 20.88 -15.79
C ILE A 59 5.83 19.50 -16.36
N TYR A 60 4.55 19.29 -16.63
CA TYR A 60 4.08 18.07 -17.31
C TYR A 60 3.87 18.39 -18.77
N GLY A 61 4.44 17.60 -19.67
CA GLY A 61 4.31 17.82 -21.10
C GLY A 61 3.87 16.59 -21.85
N LEU A 62 3.21 16.81 -22.98
CA LEU A 62 2.88 15.80 -23.97
C LEU A 62 3.68 16.04 -25.24
N LEU A 63 4.39 15.02 -25.71
CA LEU A 63 5.04 15.03 -27.01
C LEU A 63 4.00 14.83 -28.12
N LYS A 64 4.17 15.59 -29.20
CA LYS A 64 3.35 15.52 -30.40
C LYS A 64 3.40 14.13 -31.00
N SER A 65 2.23 13.53 -31.14
CA SER A 65 2.08 12.19 -31.70
C SER A 65 1.91 12.25 -33.22
N ASN A 66 2.88 11.73 -33.97
CA ASN A 66 2.78 11.60 -35.43
C ASN A 66 1.69 10.61 -35.90
N ASP A 67 1.07 9.86 -34.98
CA ASP A 67 0.08 8.81 -35.29
C ASP A 67 -1.39 9.21 -35.09
N SER A 68 -1.69 10.44 -34.65
CA SER A 68 -3.08 10.90 -34.45
C SER A 68 -3.83 11.11 -35.79
N THR A 69 -3.12 11.06 -36.92
CA THR A 69 -3.63 11.37 -38.26
C THR A 69 -4.41 10.23 -38.93
N LYS A 70 -4.65 9.09 -38.26
CA LYS A 70 -5.43 7.97 -38.81
C LYS A 70 -6.85 7.83 -38.25
N VAL A 71 -7.35 8.84 -37.55
CA VAL A 71 -8.74 8.84 -37.10
C VAL A 71 -9.49 9.91 -37.89
N VAL A 72 -10.22 9.43 -38.90
CA VAL A 72 -11.20 10.14 -39.75
C VAL A 72 -10.61 11.11 -40.78
N LYS A 73 -10.07 10.58 -41.89
CA LYS A 73 -10.05 11.33 -43.15
C LYS A 73 -11.25 11.07 -44.07
N ASN A 74 -12.04 10.04 -43.83
CA ASN A 74 -13.26 9.80 -44.59
C ASN A 74 -14.39 9.61 -43.57
N GLY A 75 -15.44 10.43 -43.67
CA GLY A 75 -16.59 10.50 -42.75
C GLY A 75 -17.48 9.26 -42.71
N GLU A 76 -16.90 8.05 -42.75
CA GLU A 76 -17.60 6.83 -42.40
C GLU A 76 -17.45 6.61 -40.89
N PHE A 77 -18.46 7.01 -40.13
CA PHE A 77 -18.66 6.50 -38.79
C PHE A 77 -18.93 4.99 -38.88
N LYS A 78 -17.89 4.18 -38.69
CA LYS A 78 -18.04 2.73 -38.47
C LYS A 78 -18.39 2.56 -36.99
N PRO A 79 -19.65 2.27 -36.62
CA PRO A 79 -19.99 2.04 -35.23
C PRO A 79 -19.10 0.93 -34.69
N ALA A 80 -18.53 1.14 -33.50
CA ALA A 80 -17.76 0.12 -32.81
C ALA A 80 -18.60 -1.16 -32.74
N LEU A 81 -18.13 -2.21 -33.42
CA LEU A 81 -18.87 -3.45 -33.59
C LEU A 81 -19.29 -3.99 -32.23
N LYS A 82 -20.61 -4.13 -32.06
CA LYS A 82 -21.33 -4.43 -30.82
C LYS A 82 -21.21 -5.92 -30.39
N HIS A 83 -20.13 -6.62 -30.75
CA HIS A 83 -20.00 -8.06 -30.49
C HIS A 83 -18.63 -8.46 -29.93
N THR A 84 -18.48 -8.36 -28.61
CA THR A 84 -18.38 -9.49 -27.65
C THR A 84 -17.74 -8.97 -26.35
N PRO A 85 -18.23 -9.34 -25.16
CA PRO A 85 -17.91 -8.60 -23.93
C PRO A 85 -16.58 -9.00 -23.26
N TRP A 86 -15.74 -9.87 -23.87
CA TRP A 86 -14.59 -10.45 -23.15
C TRP A 86 -13.29 -10.73 -23.94
N HIS A 87 -13.09 -10.23 -25.17
CA HIS A 87 -11.74 -10.23 -25.77
C HIS A 87 -10.93 -9.04 -25.25
N LEU A 88 -10.44 -9.14 -24.01
CA LEU A 88 -9.38 -8.24 -23.54
C LEU A 88 -8.14 -8.51 -24.39
N ASN A 89 -7.99 -7.82 -25.51
CA ASN A 89 -6.73 -7.76 -26.24
C ASN A 89 -5.79 -6.87 -25.43
N LEU A 90 -5.34 -7.42 -24.29
CA LEU A 90 -4.47 -6.78 -23.32
C LEU A 90 -3.20 -6.30 -23.99
N GLU A 91 -2.71 -7.01 -25.01
CA GLU A 91 -1.55 -6.58 -25.77
C GLU A 91 -1.79 -5.25 -26.50
N LYS A 92 -2.94 -5.09 -27.16
CA LYS A 92 -3.30 -3.85 -27.84
C LYS A 92 -3.47 -2.69 -26.85
N TYR A 93 -4.19 -2.92 -25.76
CA TYR A 93 -4.39 -1.88 -24.73
C TYR A 93 -3.08 -1.56 -24.00
N ALA A 94 -2.25 -2.55 -23.72
CA ALA A 94 -0.93 -2.35 -23.13
C ALA A 94 -0.02 -1.55 -24.06
N LYS A 95 0.03 -1.87 -25.36
CA LYS A 95 0.82 -1.12 -26.34
C LYS A 95 0.35 0.32 -26.50
N GLU A 96 -0.96 0.54 -26.55
CA GLU A 96 -1.52 1.90 -26.63
C GLU A 96 -1.24 2.70 -25.35
N TYR A 97 -1.42 2.07 -24.19
CA TYR A 97 -1.11 2.68 -22.89
C TYR A 97 0.38 3.00 -22.76
N GLU A 98 1.26 2.07 -23.12
CA GLU A 98 2.71 2.26 -23.12
C GLU A 98 3.12 3.41 -24.05
N LYS A 99 2.48 3.52 -25.22
CA LYS A 99 2.71 4.63 -26.15
C LYS A 99 2.23 5.97 -25.58
N GLN A 100 1.08 5.99 -24.90
CA GLN A 100 0.57 7.19 -24.24
C GLN A 100 1.48 7.65 -23.10
N VAL A 101 1.93 6.73 -22.26
CA VAL A 101 2.89 6.99 -21.17
C VAL A 101 4.23 7.48 -21.72
N LYS A 102 4.73 6.89 -22.82
CA LYS A 102 5.97 7.34 -23.48
C LYS A 102 5.91 8.76 -24.04
N ARG A 103 4.72 9.27 -24.37
CA ARG A 103 4.53 10.67 -24.80
C ARG A 103 4.54 11.66 -23.64
N GLN A 104 4.30 11.17 -22.42
CA GLN A 104 4.32 12.00 -21.22
C GLN A 104 5.75 12.15 -20.71
N PHE A 105 6.13 13.39 -20.41
CA PHE A 105 7.38 13.68 -19.74
C PHE A 105 7.16 14.63 -18.57
N ILE A 106 8.07 14.56 -17.61
CA ILE A 106 8.12 15.46 -16.46
C ILE A 106 9.43 16.21 -16.51
N VAL A 107 9.36 17.51 -16.27
CA VAL A 107 10.52 18.40 -16.17
C VAL A 107 10.44 19.12 -14.83
N ILE A 108 11.55 19.21 -14.12
CA ILE A 108 11.65 20.08 -12.95
C ILE A 108 11.58 21.53 -13.43
N ARG A 109 10.66 22.31 -12.86
CA ARG A 109 10.47 23.69 -13.25
C ARG A 109 11.68 24.52 -12.83
N VAL A 110 12.32 25.17 -13.80
CA VAL A 110 13.32 26.22 -13.57
C VAL A 110 12.63 27.57 -13.74
N GLU A 111 12.91 28.51 -12.84
CA GLU A 111 12.37 29.87 -12.91
C GLU A 111 12.98 30.64 -14.08
N ASP A 112 12.28 30.58 -15.22
CA ASP A 112 12.62 31.34 -16.42
C ASP A 112 11.50 32.36 -16.71
N LYS A 113 11.88 33.63 -16.81
CA LYS A 113 10.97 34.75 -17.07
C LYS A 113 10.41 34.72 -18.49
N ASN A 114 11.15 34.14 -19.44
CA ASN A 114 10.79 34.13 -20.85
C ASN A 114 10.03 32.87 -21.28
N LEU A 115 9.93 31.87 -20.41
CA LEU A 115 9.29 30.58 -20.72
C LEU A 115 7.86 30.73 -21.27
N ILE A 116 7.06 31.63 -20.71
CA ILE A 116 5.67 31.85 -21.16
C ILE A 116 5.67 32.44 -22.58
N GLN A 117 6.59 33.35 -22.86
CA GLN A 117 6.74 33.96 -24.19
C GLN A 117 7.19 32.92 -25.21
N ASP A 118 8.15 32.06 -24.83
CA ASP A 118 8.67 30.99 -25.69
C ASP A 118 7.59 29.95 -26.02
N LEU A 119 6.76 29.57 -25.02
CA LEU A 119 5.62 28.67 -25.22
C LEU A 119 4.56 29.27 -26.14
N GLN A 120 4.30 30.57 -25.99
CA GLN A 120 3.36 31.31 -26.83
C GLN A 120 3.89 31.45 -28.26
N ALA A 121 5.18 31.74 -28.44
CA ALA A 121 5.84 31.81 -29.75
C ALA A 121 5.84 30.46 -30.47
N ALA A 122 5.98 29.37 -29.73
CA ALA A 122 5.90 28.00 -30.25
C ALA A 122 4.45 27.52 -30.52
N GLY A 123 3.43 28.29 -30.11
CA GLY A 123 2.02 27.92 -30.31
C GLY A 123 1.57 26.70 -29.50
N VAL A 124 2.21 26.43 -28.36
CA VAL A 124 1.91 25.27 -27.50
C VAL A 124 0.76 25.62 -26.55
N ASP A 125 -0.23 24.73 -26.39
CA ASP A 125 -1.30 24.89 -25.40
C ASP A 125 -0.71 24.74 -23.99
N TYR A 126 -0.71 25.81 -23.20
CA TYR A 126 -0.20 25.80 -21.84
C TYR A 126 -1.31 26.12 -20.82
N ARG A 127 -1.34 25.34 -19.73
CA ARG A 127 -2.31 25.52 -18.64
C ARG A 127 -1.62 25.54 -17.29
N GLY A 128 -2.04 26.44 -16.41
CA GLY A 128 -1.60 26.45 -15.01
C GLY A 128 -2.48 25.55 -14.16
N LYS A 129 -1.88 24.65 -13.38
CA LYS A 129 -2.62 23.84 -12.39
C LYS A 129 -2.02 24.03 -10.99
N LEU A 130 -2.87 24.43 -10.06
CA LEU A 130 -2.55 24.43 -8.63
C LEU A 130 -2.86 23.04 -8.08
N THR A 131 -1.91 22.11 -8.17
CA THR A 131 -2.00 20.87 -7.40
C THR A 131 -1.50 21.13 -5.98
N SER A 132 -2.33 20.77 -5.00
CA SER A 132 -1.99 20.81 -3.58
C SER A 132 -2.16 19.40 -3.05
N ASP A 133 -1.30 18.49 -3.53
CA ASP A 133 -1.42 17.06 -3.25
C ASP A 133 -0.92 16.71 -1.84
N TRP A 134 -0.38 17.67 -1.07
CA TRP A 134 0.18 17.42 0.25
C TRP A 134 -0.84 16.82 1.23
N PHE A 135 -2.07 17.32 1.24
CA PHE A 135 -3.12 16.84 2.16
C PHE A 135 -3.64 15.47 1.73
N THR A 136 -3.94 15.29 0.44
CA THR A 136 -4.41 14.02 -0.11
C THR A 136 -3.34 12.92 0.01
N ASN A 137 -2.08 13.24 -0.27
CA ASN A 137 -0.96 12.31 -0.08
C ASN A 137 -0.72 12.00 1.39
N PHE A 138 -0.79 12.98 2.28
CA PHE A 138 -0.67 12.75 3.73
C PHE A 138 -1.80 11.85 4.22
N LEU A 139 -3.05 12.19 3.89
CA LEU A 139 -4.20 11.44 4.34
C LEU A 139 -4.17 10.02 3.77
N LEU A 140 -4.00 9.83 2.46
CA LEU A 140 -3.97 8.49 1.87
C LEU A 140 -2.78 7.66 2.37
N ASN A 141 -1.56 8.21 2.38
CA ASN A 141 -0.37 7.43 2.73
C ASN A 141 -0.16 7.25 4.23
N TRP A 142 -0.78 8.05 5.11
CA TRP A 142 -0.72 7.84 6.56
C TRP A 142 -2.02 7.25 7.11
N ILE A 143 -3.18 7.82 6.77
CA ILE A 143 -4.45 7.38 7.36
C ILE A 143 -4.83 5.96 6.94
N ILE A 144 -4.50 5.54 5.71
CA ILE A 144 -4.81 4.18 5.26
C ILE A 144 -3.98 3.15 6.05
N PRO A 145 -2.63 3.21 6.09
CA PRO A 145 -1.85 2.22 6.82
C PRO A 145 -2.12 2.25 8.33
N PHE A 146 -2.19 3.44 8.94
CA PHE A 146 -2.54 3.54 10.36
C PHE A 146 -3.98 3.11 10.61
N GLY A 147 -4.92 3.46 9.75
CA GLY A 147 -6.33 3.08 9.85
C GLY A 147 -6.53 1.56 9.77
N ILE A 148 -5.86 0.89 8.81
CA ILE A 148 -5.85 -0.57 8.73
C ILE A 148 -5.23 -1.17 9.99
N LEU A 149 -4.11 -0.62 10.47
CA LEU A 149 -3.47 -1.07 11.71
C LEU A 149 -4.41 -0.92 12.91
N PHE A 150 -5.09 0.22 13.05
CA PHE A 150 -6.09 0.47 14.10
C PHE A 150 -7.30 -0.47 13.99
N LEU A 151 -7.75 -0.81 12.79
CA LEU A 151 -8.82 -1.79 12.58
C LEU A 151 -8.38 -3.18 13.03
N ILE A 152 -7.18 -3.61 12.66
CA ILE A 152 -6.62 -4.91 13.07
C ILE A 152 -6.43 -4.96 14.58
N TRP A 153 -5.84 -3.90 15.17
CA TRP A 153 -5.61 -3.81 16.60
C TRP A 153 -6.93 -3.71 17.38
N GLY A 154 -7.87 -2.88 16.95
CA GLY A 154 -9.20 -2.79 17.55
C GLY A 154 -9.95 -4.13 17.51
N TYR A 155 -9.85 -4.86 16.39
CA TYR A 155 -10.40 -6.21 16.29
C TYR A 155 -9.67 -7.21 17.21
N ALA A 156 -8.33 -7.14 17.30
CA ALA A 156 -7.54 -8.00 18.18
C ALA A 156 -7.85 -7.73 19.67
N PHE A 157 -7.91 -6.48 20.11
CA PHE A 157 -8.26 -6.10 21.48
C PHE A 157 -9.72 -6.40 21.83
N SER A 158 -10.65 -6.23 20.90
CA SER A 158 -12.05 -6.62 21.13
C SER A 158 -12.20 -8.14 21.29
N LYS A 159 -11.32 -8.95 20.68
CA LYS A 159 -11.22 -10.39 20.95
C LYS A 159 -10.42 -10.75 22.20
N MET A 160 -9.48 -9.90 22.62
CA MET A 160 -8.65 -10.10 23.81
C MET A 160 -9.30 -9.48 25.06
N GLY A 161 -10.61 -9.70 25.22
CA GLY A 161 -11.29 -9.76 26.52
C GLY A 161 -11.60 -8.44 27.24
N LYS A 162 -12.88 -8.05 27.22
CA LYS A 162 -13.56 -7.44 28.38
C LYS A 162 -13.74 -8.49 29.47
N GLY A 163 -12.67 -8.85 30.17
CA GLY A 163 -12.68 -9.79 31.29
C GLY A 163 -11.46 -9.53 32.15
N PRO A 164 -11.51 -9.79 33.47
CA PRO A 164 -10.55 -9.25 34.44
C PRO A 164 -9.13 -9.66 34.02
N GLY A 165 -8.43 -8.68 33.46
CA GLY A 165 -7.18 -8.89 32.76
C GLY A 165 -6.08 -9.37 33.69
N VAL A 166 -5.00 -9.86 33.07
CA VAL A 166 -3.56 -9.74 33.38
C VAL A 166 -3.06 -9.40 34.81
N LEU A 167 -3.83 -8.77 35.69
CA LEU A 167 -3.61 -8.54 37.12
C LEU A 167 -3.62 -9.81 38.00
N ASN A 168 -4.00 -10.97 37.46
CA ASN A 168 -3.90 -12.26 38.18
C ASN A 168 -2.62 -13.07 37.84
N ILE A 169 -1.73 -12.55 36.97
CA ILE A 169 -0.40 -13.13 36.70
C ILE A 169 0.52 -12.76 37.86
N GLY A 170 0.21 -13.26 39.05
CA GLY A 170 0.96 -12.94 40.27
C GLY A 170 0.36 -13.53 41.54
N LYS A 171 -0.92 -13.94 41.52
CA LYS A 171 -1.51 -14.70 42.63
C LYS A 171 -1.13 -16.16 42.46
N SER A 172 0.02 -16.53 43.01
CA SER A 172 0.43 -17.91 43.26
C SER A 172 -0.77 -18.72 43.75
N ARG A 173 -1.05 -19.86 43.10
CA ARG A 173 -2.02 -20.86 43.57
C ARG A 173 -1.42 -21.77 44.64
N ALA A 174 -0.49 -21.27 45.45
CA ALA A 174 -0.01 -21.99 46.61
C ALA A 174 -1.13 -22.00 47.66
N LYS A 175 -1.81 -23.13 47.77
CA LYS A 175 -2.69 -23.41 48.90
C LYS A 175 -1.78 -23.66 50.09
N ILE A 176 -1.69 -22.71 51.02
CA ILE A 176 -1.03 -22.93 52.30
C ILE A 176 -1.87 -23.98 53.02
N TYR A 177 -1.35 -25.20 53.13
CA TYR A 177 -1.91 -26.19 54.03
C TYR A 177 -1.51 -25.72 55.43
N GLU A 178 -2.43 -25.09 56.16
CA GLU A 178 -2.27 -24.98 57.60
C GLU A 178 -2.12 -26.39 58.15
N PHE A 179 -1.06 -26.61 58.93
CA PHE A 179 -0.83 -27.86 59.63
C PHE A 179 -1.99 -28.05 60.60
N ASP A 180 -3.01 -28.81 60.20
CA ASP A 180 -4.11 -29.19 61.07
C ASP A 180 -3.57 -30.25 62.05
N PRO A 181 -3.34 -29.91 63.34
CA PRO A 181 -2.70 -30.82 64.28
C PRO A 181 -3.53 -32.09 64.53
N GLU A 182 -4.83 -32.08 64.18
CA GLU A 182 -5.72 -33.23 64.31
C GLU A 182 -5.57 -34.27 63.18
N LYS A 183 -4.99 -33.90 62.02
CA LYS A 183 -4.79 -34.79 60.86
C LYS A 183 -3.36 -35.29 60.71
N ARG A 184 -2.65 -35.47 61.82
CA ARG A 184 -1.32 -36.07 61.80
C ARG A 184 -1.44 -37.59 61.61
N VAL A 185 -1.43 -38.03 60.36
CA VAL A 185 -1.24 -39.47 60.06
C VAL A 185 0.25 -39.80 60.16
N THR A 186 0.58 -40.78 60.98
CA THR A 186 1.94 -41.32 61.08
C THR A 186 2.07 -42.58 60.23
N PHE A 187 3.27 -42.96 59.83
CA PHE A 187 3.50 -44.20 59.07
C PHE A 187 2.97 -45.47 59.77
N LYS A 188 2.77 -45.41 61.09
CA LYS A 188 2.16 -46.47 61.90
C LYS A 188 0.64 -46.62 61.69
N ASP A 189 -0.03 -45.58 61.20
CA ASP A 189 -1.49 -45.54 61.05
C ASP A 189 -1.97 -46.03 59.68
N VAL A 190 -1.04 -46.48 58.82
CA VAL A 190 -1.31 -47.00 57.48
C VAL A 190 -1.11 -48.51 57.51
N ALA A 191 -2.20 -49.26 57.66
CA ALA A 191 -2.14 -50.72 57.76
C ALA A 191 -1.66 -51.36 56.45
N GLY A 192 -0.67 -52.26 56.53
CA GLY A 192 -0.20 -53.08 55.41
C GLY A 192 1.10 -52.63 54.73
N ILE A 193 1.98 -51.90 55.42
CA ILE A 193 3.25 -51.36 54.87
C ILE A 193 4.50 -52.12 55.36
N ASP A 194 4.35 -53.16 56.18
CA ASP A 194 5.51 -53.88 56.74
C ASP A 194 6.40 -54.53 55.66
N GLU A 195 5.84 -54.83 54.48
CA GLU A 195 6.56 -55.46 53.35
C GLU A 195 7.37 -54.46 52.50
N ALA A 196 7.08 -53.15 52.56
CA ALA A 196 7.74 -52.12 51.75
C ALA A 196 8.84 -51.34 52.48
N VAL A 197 9.01 -51.56 53.79
CA VAL A 197 10.06 -50.92 54.61
C VAL A 197 11.34 -51.75 54.62
N GLU A 198 11.26 -53.05 54.32
CA GLU A 198 12.42 -53.95 54.31
C GLU A 198 13.25 -53.86 53.01
N GLU A 199 12.77 -53.15 51.99
CA GLU A 199 13.47 -52.96 50.69
C GLU A 199 13.96 -51.52 50.40
N VAL A 200 13.97 -50.60 51.39
CA VAL A 200 14.49 -49.22 51.20
C VAL A 200 15.60 -48.86 52.19
#